data_AF-A0A0R1W2K0-F1
#
_entry.id   AF-A0A0R1W2K0-F1
#
_cell.length_a   1.000
_cell.length_b   1.000
_cell.length_c   1.000
_cell.angle_alpha   90.00
_cell.angle_beta   90.00
_cell.angle_gamma   90.00
#
_symmetry.space_group_name_H-M   'P 1'
#
loop_
_entity.id
_entity.type
_entity.pdbx_description
1 polymer ?
#
loop_
_entity_poly.entity_id
_entity_poly.type
_entity_poly.pdbx_seq_one_letter_code
_entity_poly.pdbx_strand_id
1 'polypeptide(L)'
;MTIYFENAVIEQLPKIIEIYNQTIAGRMVTADLAPVTVESRLSWFQDFNPETRPLWVIKREQQVAGWVGLESFYGSPCLSPNG
;
A
#
# COMPACT_ATOMS: atom_id res chain seq x y z
N MET A 1 -0.66 -20.23 16.04
CA MET A 1 -0.47 -18.88 15.47
C MET A 1 -0.89 -18.95 14.01
N THR A 2 -2.05 -18.41 13.66
CA THR A 2 -2.56 -18.49 12.28
C THR A 2 -2.36 -17.15 11.59
N ILE A 3 -1.72 -17.19 10.43
CA ILE A 3 -1.55 -16.05 9.54
C ILE A 3 -2.37 -16.35 8.30
N TYR A 4 -3.16 -15.38 7.86
CA TYR A 4 -3.98 -15.50 6.66
C TYR A 4 -4.04 -14.17 5.90
N PHE A 5 -4.42 -14.26 4.63
CA PHE A 5 -4.50 -13.13 3.71
C PHE A 5 -5.97 -12.89 3.35
N GLU A 6 -6.37 -11.62 3.33
CA GLU A 6 -7.71 -11.20 2.90
C GLU A 6 -7.58 -9.98 1.99
N ASN A 7 -8.54 -9.78 1.08
CA ASN A 7 -8.63 -8.53 0.35
C ASN A 7 -8.85 -7.38 1.32
N ALA A 8 -8.10 -6.31 1.12
CA ALA A 8 -8.21 -5.11 1.94
C ALA A 8 -9.58 -4.47 1.74
N VAL A 9 -10.15 -3.96 2.83
CA VAL A 9 -11.36 -3.14 2.83
C VAL A 9 -11.03 -1.72 3.26
N ILE A 10 -11.87 -0.75 2.88
CA ILE A 10 -11.57 0.67 3.08
C ILE A 10 -11.36 1.04 4.56
N GLU A 11 -12.02 0.34 5.47
CA GLU A 11 -11.89 0.51 6.92
C GLU A 11 -10.48 0.15 7.43
N GLN A 12 -9.71 -0.62 6.66
CA GLN A 12 -8.34 -1.01 6.99
C GLN A 12 -7.30 -0.03 6.41
N LEU A 13 -7.71 0.90 5.54
CA LEU A 13 -6.81 1.90 4.95
C LEU A 13 -6.03 2.70 6.01
N PRO A 14 -6.63 3.16 7.13
CA PRO A 14 -5.87 3.83 8.19
C PRO A 14 -4.71 2.99 8.71
N LYS A 15 -4.91 1.67 8.89
CA LYS A 15 -3.86 0.78 9.40
C LYS A 15 -2.78 0.49 8.36
N ILE A 16 -3.17 0.36 7.09
CA ILE A 16 -2.24 0.22 5.95
C ILE A 16 -1.31 1.43 5.88
N ILE A 17 -1.87 2.65 5.97
CA ILE A 17 -1.10 3.91 5.95
C ILE A 17 -0.23 4.06 7.19
N GLU A 18 -0.71 3.68 8.37
CA GLU A 18 0.10 3.66 9.59
C GLU A 18 1.36 2.79 9.42
N ILE A 19 1.20 1.55 8.91
CA ILE A 19 2.31 0.63 8.66
C ILE A 19 3.27 1.22 7.60
N TYR A 20 2.73 1.79 6.52
CA TYR A 20 3.54 2.41 5.48
C TYR A 20 4.38 3.60 6.00
N ASN A 21 3.76 4.49 6.77
CA ASN A 21 4.45 5.67 7.33
C ASN A 21 5.60 5.30 8.29
N GLN A 22 5.53 4.16 8.98
CA GLN A 22 6.66 3.64 9.78
C GLN A 22 7.88 3.33 8.90
N THR A 23 7.67 2.91 7.65
CA THR A 23 8.77 2.65 6.69
C THR A 23 9.42 3.92 6.17
N ILE A 24 8.66 5.01 6.02
CA ILE A 24 9.17 6.35 5.66
C ILE A 24 10.03 6.90 6.80
N ALA A 25 9.53 6.84 8.04
CA ALA A 25 10.27 7.27 9.22
C ALA A 25 11.58 6.48 9.41
N GLY A 26 11.55 5.18 9.09
CA GLY A 26 12.74 4.32 9.08
C GLY A 26 13.68 4.50 7.88
N ARG A 27 13.37 5.42 6.94
CA ARG A 27 14.10 5.64 5.68
C ARG A 27 14.29 4.38 4.83
N MET A 28 13.37 3.43 4.97
CA MET A 28 13.38 2.18 4.19
C MET A 28 12.72 2.37 2.81
N VAL A 29 12.01 3.48 2.60
CA VAL A 29 11.38 3.86 1.35
C VAL A 29 11.86 5.25 0.96
N THR A 30 12.23 5.41 -0.32
CA THR A 30 12.65 6.70 -0.90
C THR A 30 11.60 7.31 -1.82
N ALA A 31 10.49 6.61 -2.07
CA ALA A 31 9.41 7.06 -2.94
C ALA A 31 8.65 8.25 -2.34
N ASP A 32 8.40 8.24 -1.03
CA ASP A 32 7.77 9.33 -0.29
C ASP A 32 8.74 9.87 0.77
N LEU A 33 8.89 11.20 0.82
CA LEU A 33 9.77 11.89 1.78
C LEU A 33 9.04 12.40 3.03
N ALA A 34 7.71 12.38 3.02
CA ALA A 34 6.86 12.82 4.11
C ALA A 34 5.75 11.78 4.38
N PRO A 35 5.28 11.65 5.63
CA PRO A 35 4.15 10.78 5.95
C PRO A 35 2.93 11.10 5.08
N VAL A 36 2.26 10.07 4.59
CA VAL A 36 1.05 10.20 3.78
C VAL A 36 -0.19 10.13 4.67
N THR A 37 -1.30 10.74 4.24
CA THR A 37 -2.56 10.72 4.98
C THR A 37 -3.52 9.69 4.39
N VAL A 38 -4.56 9.34 5.14
CA VAL A 38 -5.61 8.44 4.64
C VAL A 38 -6.33 9.07 3.45
N GLU A 39 -6.63 10.36 3.55
CA GLU A 39 -7.35 11.13 2.53
C GLU A 39 -6.56 11.18 1.22
N SER A 40 -5.24 11.38 1.27
CA SER A 40 -4.40 11.42 0.06
C SER A 40 -4.26 10.06 -0.62
N ARG A 41 -4.55 8.96 0.09
CA ARG A 41 -4.44 7.58 -0.40
C ARG A 41 -5.78 6.92 -0.68
N LEU A 42 -6.89 7.66 -0.58
CA LEU A 42 -8.22 7.16 -0.98
C LEU A 42 -8.28 6.78 -2.45
N SER A 43 -7.81 7.65 -3.35
CA SER A 43 -7.80 7.36 -4.79
C SER A 43 -6.90 6.17 -5.11
N TRP A 44 -5.72 6.11 -4.50
CA TRP A 44 -4.79 4.98 -4.64
C TRP A 44 -5.45 3.65 -4.22
N PHE A 45 -6.21 3.64 -3.12
CA PHE A 45 -6.93 2.43 -2.69
C PHE A 45 -8.03 2.03 -3.68
N GLN A 46 -8.73 3.00 -4.26
CA GLN A 46 -9.81 2.76 -5.23
C GLN A 46 -9.31 2.24 -6.58
N ASP A 47 -8.04 2.47 -6.92
CA ASP A 47 -7.43 1.96 -8.14
C ASP A 47 -7.15 0.44 -8.08
N PHE A 48 -7.18 -0.18 -6.90
CA PHE A 48 -7.04 -1.63 -6.78
C PHE A 48 -8.31 -2.35 -7.18
N ASN A 49 -8.14 -3.43 -7.93
CA ASN A 49 -9.21 -4.32 -8.35
C ASN A 49 -8.89 -5.74 -7.85
N PRO A 50 -9.68 -6.34 -6.95
CA PRO A 50 -9.41 -7.66 -6.38
C PRO A 50 -9.13 -8.78 -7.40
N GLU A 51 -9.63 -8.67 -8.63
CA GLU A 51 -9.46 -9.70 -9.67
C GLU A 51 -8.17 -9.56 -10.47
N THR A 52 -7.66 -8.34 -10.64
CA THR A 52 -6.52 -8.05 -11.55
C THR A 52 -5.35 -7.37 -10.84
N ARG A 53 -5.62 -6.62 -9.79
CA ARG A 53 -4.72 -5.80 -8.99
C ARG A 53 -5.15 -5.86 -7.52
N PRO A 54 -4.98 -7.01 -6.86
CA PRO A 54 -5.44 -7.17 -5.51
C PRO A 54 -4.55 -6.37 -4.55
N LEU A 55 -5.18 -5.84 -3.51
CA LEU A 55 -4.54 -5.35 -2.30
C LEU A 55 -4.93 -6.30 -1.17
N TRP A 56 -3.94 -6.98 -0.59
CA TRP A 56 -4.15 -7.91 0.51
C TRP A 56 -3.64 -7.34 1.83
N VAL A 57 -4.39 -7.60 2.89
CA VAL A 57 -3.92 -7.47 4.26
C VAL A 57 -3.47 -8.82 4.80
N ILE A 58 -2.37 -8.80 5.53
CA ILE A 58 -1.86 -9.94 6.29
C ILE A 58 -2.43 -9.85 7.70
N LYS A 59 -3.23 -10.84 8.10
CA LYS A 59 -3.87 -10.89 9.41
C LYS A 59 -3.14 -11.85 10.33
N ARG A 60 -2.82 -11.39 11.54
CA ARG A 60 -2.33 -12.21 12.66
C ARG A 60 -3.18 -11.87 13.88
N GLU A 61 -3.77 -12.89 14.51
CA GLU A 61 -4.64 -12.69 15.69
C GLU A 61 -5.75 -11.65 15.43
N GLN A 62 -6.34 -11.67 14.23
CA GLN A 62 -7.36 -10.71 13.73
C GLN A 62 -6.86 -9.27 13.53
N GLN A 63 -5.59 -8.98 13.80
CA GLN A 63 -4.99 -7.66 13.55
C GLN A 63 -4.25 -7.63 12.22
N VAL A 64 -4.25 -6.47 11.56
CA VAL A 64 -3.45 -6.26 10.35
C VAL A 64 -1.98 -6.13 10.77
N ALA A 65 -1.18 -7.11 10.39
CA ALA A 65 0.26 -7.17 10.65
C ALA A 65 1.10 -6.63 9.48
N GLY A 66 0.52 -6.56 8.29
CA GLY A 66 1.18 -6.10 7.08
C GLY A 66 0.19 -6.08 5.91
N TRP A 67 0.66 -5.65 4.74
CA TRP A 67 -0.13 -5.63 3.51
C TRP A 67 0.77 -5.82 2.29
N VAL A 68 0.19 -6.29 1.19
CA VAL A 68 0.86 -6.49 -0.09
C VAL A 68 -0.12 -6.08 -1.20
N GLY A 69 0.31 -5.19 -2.10
CA GLY A 69 -0.51 -4.73 -3.22
C GLY A 69 0.20 -4.92 -4.55
N LEU A 70 -0.57 -5.24 -5.59
CA LEU A 70 -0.12 -5.29 -6.98
C LEU A 70 -0.71 -4.11 -7.74
N GLU A 71 0.08 -3.05 -7.93
CA GLU A 71 -0.36 -1.86 -8.68
C GLU A 71 0.21 -1.83 -10.10
N SER A 72 -0.42 -1.05 -10.99
CA SER A 72 0.20 -0.72 -12.27
C SER A 72 1.44 0.11 -12.03
N PHE A 73 2.57 -0.27 -12.63
CA PHE A 73 3.71 0.63 -12.71
C PHE A 73 3.35 1.79 -13.65
N TYR A 74 2.99 2.94 -13.09
CA TYR A 74 3.02 4.19 -13.84
C TYR A 74 4.45 4.71 -13.79
N GLY A 75 5.20 4.48 -14.87
CA GLY A 75 6.58 4.95 -14.97
C GLY A 75 6.66 6.44 -14.64
N SER A 76 7.49 6.81 -13.66
CA SER A 76 7.90 8.19 -13.48
C SER A 76 8.56 8.68 -14.78
N PRO A 77 8.48 9.98 -15.14
CA PRO A 77 9.00 10.53 -16.41
C PRO A 77 10.48 10.26 -16.70
N CYS A 78 11.22 9.73 -15.73
CA CYS A 78 12.65 9.49 -15.75
C CYS A 78 13.09 8.31 -16.65
N LEU A 79 12.16 7.56 -17.25
CA LEU A 79 12.45 6.39 -18.12
C LEU A 79 11.79 6.50 -19.50
N SER A 80 11.84 7.68 -20.13
CA SER A 80 11.71 7.78 -21.59
C SER A 80 13.10 7.70 -22.23
N PRO A 81 13.45 6.63 -22.94
CA PRO A 81 14.68 6.57 -23.72
C PRO A 81 14.43 7.22 -25.08
N ASN A 82 14.17 8.53 -25.10
CA ASN A 82 14.15 9.31 -26.34
C ASN A 82 14.93 10.61 -26.10
N GLY A 83 16.26 10.48 -26.20
CA GLY A 83 17.16 11.56 -26.60
C GLY A 83 17.49 11.40 -28.07
#